data_AF-A0A7S0AIK7-F1
#
_entry.id   AF-A0A7S0AIK7-F1
#
_cell.length_a   1.000
_cell.length_b   1.000
_cell.length_c   1.000
_cell.angle_alpha   90.00
_cell.angle_beta   90.00
_cell.angle_gamma   90.00
#
_symmetry.space_group_name_H-M   'P 1'
#
loop_
_entity.id
_entity.type
_entity.pdbx_description
1 polymer ?
#
loop_
_entity_poly.entity_id
_entity_poly.type
_entity_poly.pdbx_seq_one_letter_code
_entity_poly.pdbx_strand_id
1 'polypeptide(L)'
;AHKMGSGALKVGSGALTLITGKDDGTPRDAGFVSFTSLKAKASALQMIHHPKPFCLDVEETPLPEHIFWSNVGMRHKTQQVGRVVAVALTIVLCLFWTVIVSFIVGLSEVENLTNMLPFLEGWLEKAPWLSIVLSQLSPLMLVLIVGLLPPILIAFSKREGHIGEGNLQRSMFYKLSIFLIIQIFFVQMLSGSILSELQGFINDPMSIVSLLAEALPKQAQSFAQYVIVQTALNLGLELCRGVEIAKAWARALLGPHLTEEEAGKPWFGLEPLTVVAEVEYGDQMGQLILYYMILFTYSVMSPFI
;
A
#
# COMPACT_ATOMS: atom_id res chain seq x y z
N ALA A 1 -33.69 21.28 49.57
CA ALA A 1 -34.19 20.42 48.47
C ALA A 1 -33.68 20.84 47.08
N HIS A 2 -33.71 22.12 46.70
CA HIS A 2 -33.42 22.56 45.31
C HIS A 2 -31.96 22.43 44.84
N LYS A 3 -30.96 22.39 45.74
CA LYS A 3 -29.54 22.22 45.39
C LYS A 3 -29.12 20.76 45.13
N MET A 4 -29.82 19.78 45.70
CA MET A 4 -29.51 18.35 45.51
C MET A 4 -29.96 17.82 44.13
N GLY A 5 -31.07 18.33 43.59
CA GLY A 5 -31.57 17.92 42.26
C GLY A 5 -30.66 18.35 41.10
N SER A 6 -30.00 19.51 41.20
CA SER A 6 -29.06 19.98 40.18
C SER A 6 -27.74 19.18 40.16
N GLY A 7 -27.30 18.68 41.32
CA GLY A 7 -26.15 17.79 41.42
C GLY A 7 -26.41 16.42 40.80
N ALA A 8 -27.58 15.83 41.09
CA ALA A 8 -27.99 14.54 40.52
C ALA A 8 -28.13 14.58 38.99
N LEU A 9 -28.65 15.68 38.42
CA LEU A 9 -28.72 15.89 36.96
C LEU A 9 -27.34 16.05 36.31
N LYS A 10 -26.39 16.71 36.97
CA LYS A 10 -25.00 16.83 36.48
C LYS A 10 -24.25 15.50 36.53
N VAL A 11 -24.44 14.73 37.59
CA VAL A 11 -23.81 13.40 37.73
C VAL A 11 -24.46 12.41 36.77
N GLY A 12 -25.78 12.46 36.57
CA GLY A 12 -26.49 11.66 35.58
C GLY A 12 -26.11 12.00 34.14
N SER A 13 -26.00 13.29 33.81
CA SER A 13 -25.52 13.73 32.48
C SER A 13 -24.05 13.34 32.25
N GLY A 14 -23.19 13.50 33.26
CA GLY A 14 -21.78 13.10 33.21
C GLY A 14 -21.58 11.59 33.12
N ALA A 15 -22.42 10.80 33.78
CA ALA A 15 -22.45 9.34 33.67
C ALA A 15 -22.97 8.90 32.29
N LEU A 16 -24.00 9.58 31.76
CA LEU A 16 -24.47 9.34 30.39
C LEU A 16 -23.35 9.63 29.39
N THR A 17 -22.64 10.75 29.51
CA THR A 17 -21.48 11.08 28.65
C THR A 17 -20.24 10.22 28.88
N LEU A 18 -20.21 9.43 29.94
CA LEU A 18 -19.18 8.42 30.22
C LEU A 18 -19.55 7.06 29.61
N ILE A 19 -20.84 6.77 29.50
CA ILE A 19 -21.39 5.52 28.94
C ILE A 19 -21.59 5.63 27.43
N THR A 20 -22.10 6.76 26.97
CA THR A 20 -22.19 7.15 25.57
C THR A 20 -20.98 8.03 25.30
N GLY A 21 -20.09 7.64 24.39
CA GLY A 21 -18.92 8.44 24.02
C GLY A 21 -19.32 9.88 23.70
N LYS A 22 -18.39 10.82 23.79
CA LYS A 22 -18.65 12.27 23.65
C LYS A 22 -19.40 12.67 22.36
N ASP A 23 -19.43 11.79 21.36
CA ASP A 23 -20.06 11.97 20.04
C ASP A 23 -21.28 11.04 19.80
N ASP A 24 -21.66 10.20 20.77
CA ASP A 24 -22.79 9.29 20.62
C ASP A 24 -24.11 10.08 20.66
N GLY A 25 -24.76 10.16 19.50
CA GLY A 25 -26.05 10.84 19.32
C GLY A 25 -25.99 12.18 18.57
N THR A 26 -24.81 12.64 18.14
CA THR A 26 -24.77 13.77 17.18
C THR A 26 -25.31 13.30 15.83
N PRO A 27 -26.37 13.93 15.28
CA PRO A 27 -26.87 13.56 13.97
C PRO A 27 -25.76 13.78 12.93
N ARG A 28 -25.52 12.77 12.11
CA ARG A 28 -24.60 12.86 10.97
C ARG A 28 -25.40 13.12 9.70
N ASP A 29 -24.80 13.84 8.75
CA ASP A 29 -25.39 14.15 7.45
C ASP A 29 -25.34 12.96 6.47
N ALA A 30 -25.55 11.74 6.95
CA ALA A 30 -25.55 10.51 6.16
C ALA A 30 -26.52 9.48 6.74
N GLY A 31 -27.07 8.61 5.88
CA GLY A 31 -27.99 7.55 6.29
C GLY A 31 -28.02 6.40 5.30
N PHE A 32 -28.48 5.24 5.77
CA PHE A 32 -28.65 4.04 4.95
C PHE A 32 -30.09 3.91 4.50
N VAL A 33 -30.30 3.61 3.23
CA VAL A 33 -31.63 3.44 2.63
C VAL A 33 -31.75 2.02 2.08
N SER A 34 -32.78 1.30 2.53
CA SER A 34 -33.09 -0.05 2.05
C SER A 34 -34.30 0.00 1.11
N PHE A 35 -34.21 -0.72 0.00
CA PHE A 35 -35.29 -0.84 -0.99
C PHE A 35 -35.88 -2.24 -0.96
N THR A 36 -37.18 -2.35 -1.26
CA THR A 36 -37.86 -3.65 -1.40
C THR A 36 -37.52 -4.37 -2.70
N SER A 37 -37.05 -3.63 -3.73
CA SER A 37 -36.69 -4.18 -5.04
C SER A 37 -35.28 -3.78 -5.46
N LEU A 38 -34.53 -4.73 -6.01
CA LEU A 38 -33.18 -4.50 -6.56
C LEU A 38 -33.19 -3.51 -7.73
N LYS A 39 -34.26 -3.51 -8.54
CA LYS A 39 -34.41 -2.55 -9.65
C LYS A 39 -34.50 -1.11 -9.13
N ALA A 40 -35.28 -0.90 -8.06
CA ALA A 40 -35.40 0.41 -7.43
C ALA A 40 -34.08 0.89 -6.82
N LYS A 41 -33.33 -0.01 -6.15
CA LYS A 41 -31.96 0.27 -5.65
C LYS A 41 -31.05 0.73 -6.80
N ALA A 42 -30.98 -0.05 -7.88
CA ALA A 42 -30.10 0.25 -9.01
C ALA A 42 -30.47 1.57 -9.71
N SER A 43 -31.76 1.84 -9.89
CA SER A 43 -32.23 3.11 -10.43
C SER A 43 -31.87 4.29 -9.52
N ALA A 44 -32.05 4.16 -8.20
CA ALA A 44 -31.68 5.21 -7.25
C ALA A 44 -30.16 5.49 -7.24
N LEU A 45 -29.31 4.46 -7.39
CA LEU A 45 -27.86 4.63 -7.46
C LEU A 45 -27.39 5.39 -8.72
N GLN A 46 -28.14 5.30 -9.82
CA GLN A 46 -27.76 5.92 -11.09
C GLN A 46 -28.40 7.30 -11.32
N MET A 47 -29.31 7.73 -10.45
CA MET A 47 -30.00 9.02 -10.56
C MET A 47 -29.26 10.12 -9.81
N ILE A 48 -29.31 11.34 -10.36
CA ILE A 48 -28.87 12.55 -9.66
C ILE A 48 -30.04 13.03 -8.77
N HIS A 49 -29.85 13.00 -7.45
CA HIS A 49 -30.91 13.33 -6.48
C HIS A 49 -31.08 14.82 -6.22
N HIS A 50 -30.07 15.64 -6.52
CA HIS A 50 -30.09 17.07 -6.22
C HIS A 50 -29.37 17.92 -7.29
N PRO A 51 -29.86 19.11 -7.65
CA PRO A 51 -29.25 19.95 -8.70
C PRO A 51 -27.89 20.55 -8.30
N LYS A 52 -27.64 20.76 -7.01
CA LYS A 52 -26.31 21.16 -6.52
C LYS A 52 -25.41 19.94 -6.40
N PRO A 53 -24.17 19.97 -6.92
CA PRO A 53 -23.23 18.87 -6.78
C PRO A 53 -22.85 18.66 -5.31
N PHE A 54 -22.47 17.42 -4.96
CA PHE A 54 -22.06 17.02 -3.60
C PHE A 54 -23.16 17.18 -2.53
N CYS A 55 -24.42 17.09 -2.94
CA CYS A 55 -25.59 17.07 -2.07
C CYS A 55 -26.39 15.81 -2.38
N LEU A 56 -26.76 15.03 -1.36
CA LEU A 56 -27.44 13.74 -1.51
C LEU A 56 -26.70 12.81 -2.48
N ASP A 57 -25.38 12.69 -2.29
CA ASP A 57 -24.57 11.73 -3.03
C ASP A 57 -24.89 10.32 -2.53
N VAL A 58 -25.08 9.38 -3.47
CA VAL A 58 -25.51 8.02 -3.15
C VAL A 58 -24.46 7.05 -3.67
N GLU A 59 -23.96 6.22 -2.77
CA GLU A 59 -22.99 5.18 -3.07
C GLU A 59 -23.55 3.81 -2.68
N GLU A 60 -23.03 2.76 -3.31
CA GLU A 60 -23.34 1.39 -2.89
C GLU A 60 -22.77 1.10 -1.50
N THR A 61 -23.65 0.76 -0.57
CA THR A 61 -23.27 0.38 0.80
C THR A 61 -22.50 -0.95 0.81
N PRO A 62 -21.31 -1.00 1.42
CA PRO A 62 -20.60 -2.25 1.66
C PRO A 62 -21.28 -3.07 2.77
N LEU A 63 -20.83 -4.31 3.00
CA LEU A 63 -21.34 -5.08 4.13
C LEU A 63 -21.06 -4.35 5.45
N PRO A 64 -21.94 -4.46 6.47
CA PRO A 64 -21.82 -3.72 7.72
C PRO A 64 -20.48 -3.86 8.45
N GLU A 65 -19.82 -5.01 8.28
CA GLU A 65 -18.50 -5.31 8.85
C GLU A 65 -17.36 -4.52 8.19
N HIS A 66 -17.48 -4.19 6.91
CA HIS A 66 -16.47 -3.48 6.10
C HIS A 66 -16.73 -1.96 6.03
N ILE A 67 -17.60 -1.43 6.90
CA ILE A 67 -17.90 0.01 6.98
C ILE A 67 -16.99 0.68 8.02
N PHE A 68 -16.25 1.69 7.59
CA PHE A 68 -15.54 2.60 8.48
C PHE A 68 -16.51 3.62 9.08
N TRP A 69 -17.11 3.28 10.21
CA TRP A 69 -18.08 4.12 10.92
C TRP A 69 -17.55 5.52 11.28
N SER A 70 -16.24 5.69 11.48
CA SER A 70 -15.63 7.01 11.68
C SER A 70 -15.79 7.94 10.48
N ASN A 71 -15.90 7.38 9.27
CA ASN A 71 -15.89 8.13 8.01
C ASN A 71 -17.30 8.41 7.48
N VAL A 72 -18.33 7.72 8.01
CA VAL A 72 -19.74 7.94 7.65
C VAL A 72 -20.16 9.35 8.03
N GLY A 73 -20.69 10.12 7.08
CA GLY A 73 -21.12 11.51 7.32
C GLY A 73 -19.98 12.54 7.35
N MET A 74 -18.76 12.16 6.91
CA MET A 74 -17.70 13.13 6.69
C MET A 74 -18.08 14.13 5.60
N ARG A 75 -17.81 15.41 5.85
CA ARG A 75 -18.04 16.47 4.87
C ARG A 75 -17.18 16.25 3.63
N HIS A 76 -17.77 16.38 2.44
CA HIS A 76 -17.06 16.25 1.15
C HIS A 76 -15.78 17.08 1.05
N LYS A 77 -15.76 18.31 1.60
CA LYS A 77 -14.55 19.16 1.61
C LYS A 77 -13.39 18.49 2.36
N THR A 78 -13.66 17.86 3.50
CA THR A 78 -12.65 17.18 4.31
C THR A 78 -12.11 15.95 3.57
N GLN A 79 -12.99 15.18 2.92
CA GLN A 79 -12.58 14.04 2.08
C GLN A 79 -11.72 14.48 0.89
N GLN A 80 -12.08 15.57 0.21
CA GLN A 80 -11.29 16.11 -0.91
C GLN A 80 -9.89 16.55 -0.45
N VAL A 81 -9.79 17.26 0.67
CA VAL A 81 -8.49 17.63 1.25
C VAL A 81 -7.70 16.38 1.63
N GLY A 82 -8.34 15.40 2.27
CA GLY A 82 -7.70 14.11 2.62
C GLY A 82 -7.14 13.39 1.39
N ARG A 83 -7.88 13.34 0.29
CA ARG A 83 -7.44 12.74 -0.98
C ARG A 83 -6.28 13.50 -1.61
N VAL A 84 -6.33 14.83 -1.66
CA VAL A 84 -5.22 15.65 -2.20
C VAL A 84 -3.96 15.45 -1.36
N VAL A 85 -4.08 15.43 -0.02
CA VAL A 85 -2.96 15.18 0.89
C VAL A 85 -2.40 13.77 0.69
N ALA A 86 -3.25 12.75 0.57
CA ALA A 86 -2.80 11.38 0.34
C ALA A 86 -2.05 11.22 -0.99
N VAL A 87 -2.52 11.86 -2.06
CA VAL A 87 -1.84 11.88 -3.36
C VAL A 87 -0.51 12.63 -3.25
N ALA A 88 -0.47 13.79 -2.61
CA ALA A 88 0.77 14.56 -2.40
C ALA A 88 1.80 13.76 -1.60
N LEU A 89 1.38 13.10 -0.51
CA LEU A 89 2.25 12.22 0.27
C LEU A 89 2.77 11.03 -0.55
N THR A 90 1.93 10.46 -1.41
CA THR A 90 2.34 9.36 -2.31
C THR A 90 3.40 9.84 -3.31
N ILE A 91 3.25 11.05 -3.87
CA ILE A 91 4.24 11.64 -4.79
C ILE A 91 5.57 11.89 -4.06
N VAL A 92 5.53 12.49 -2.88
CA VAL A 92 6.75 12.75 -2.07
C VAL A 92 7.43 11.43 -1.72
N LEU A 93 6.66 10.42 -1.30
CA LEU A 93 7.18 9.08 -1.04
C LEU A 93 7.83 8.49 -2.30
N CYS A 94 7.21 8.63 -3.47
CA CYS A 94 7.74 8.16 -4.74
C CYS A 94 9.12 8.78 -5.03
N LEU A 95 9.27 10.10 -4.90
CA LEU A 95 10.56 10.77 -5.12
C LEU A 95 11.64 10.30 -4.15
N PHE A 96 11.32 10.17 -2.87
CA PHE A 96 12.27 9.68 -1.86
C PHE A 96 12.67 8.22 -2.13
N TRP A 97 11.70 7.39 -2.51
CA TRP A 97 11.92 5.98 -2.77
C TRP A 97 12.76 5.71 -4.01
N THR A 98 12.69 6.58 -5.02
CA THR A 98 13.56 6.50 -6.20
C THR A 98 15.04 6.52 -5.80
N VAL A 99 15.45 7.34 -4.83
CA VAL A 99 16.84 7.37 -4.36
C VAL A 99 17.26 6.02 -3.78
N ILE A 100 16.38 5.38 -2.99
CA ILE A 100 16.63 4.08 -2.37
C ILE A 100 16.72 2.99 -3.44
N VAL A 101 15.78 2.96 -4.39
CA VAL A 101 15.75 1.96 -5.45
C VAL A 101 16.94 2.12 -6.39
N SER A 102 17.27 3.34 -6.80
CA SER A 102 18.45 3.61 -7.63
C SER A 102 19.75 3.18 -6.96
N PHE A 103 19.86 3.35 -5.64
CA PHE A 103 21.00 2.85 -4.89
C PHE A 103 21.09 1.32 -4.97
N ILE A 104 19.99 0.59 -4.76
CA ILE A 104 19.96 -0.88 -4.83
C ILE A 104 20.24 -1.39 -6.24
N VAL A 105 19.64 -0.78 -7.25
CA VAL A 105 19.89 -1.12 -8.66
C VAL A 105 21.36 -0.85 -9.01
N GLY A 106 21.94 0.23 -8.49
CA GLY A 106 23.38 0.51 -8.62
C GLY A 106 24.26 -0.56 -8.00
N LEU A 107 23.85 -1.15 -6.86
CA LEU A 107 24.54 -2.29 -6.23
C LEU A 107 24.38 -3.61 -7.00
N SER A 108 23.41 -3.70 -7.91
CA SER A 108 23.16 -4.90 -8.71
C SER A 108 24.28 -5.22 -9.70
N GLU A 109 25.01 -4.20 -10.13
CA GLU A 109 26.12 -4.34 -11.07
C GLU A 109 27.41 -4.60 -10.29
N VAL A 110 28.03 -5.77 -10.48
CA VAL A 110 29.20 -6.22 -9.70
C VAL A 110 30.40 -5.27 -9.91
N GLU A 111 30.51 -4.68 -11.09
CA GLU A 111 31.52 -3.66 -11.40
C GLU A 111 31.33 -2.39 -10.56
N ASN A 112 30.09 -1.88 -10.46
CA ASN A 112 29.77 -0.73 -9.61
C ASN A 112 29.99 -1.03 -8.14
N LEU A 113 29.68 -2.24 -7.70
CA LEU A 113 29.88 -2.66 -6.31
C LEU A 113 31.37 -2.68 -5.94
N THR A 114 32.22 -3.17 -6.83
CA THR A 114 33.69 -3.26 -6.64
C THR A 114 34.31 -1.86 -6.62
N ASN A 115 33.81 -0.95 -7.47
CA ASN A 115 34.20 0.46 -7.48
C ASN A 115 33.77 1.22 -6.21
N MET A 116 32.59 0.94 -5.66
CA MET A 116 32.08 1.61 -4.46
C MET A 116 32.69 1.06 -3.17
N LEU A 117 33.04 -0.23 -3.11
CA LEU A 117 33.58 -0.88 -1.92
C LEU A 117 34.86 -1.67 -2.26
N PRO A 118 36.02 -1.01 -2.36
CA PRO A 118 37.27 -1.65 -2.80
C PRO A 118 37.77 -2.76 -1.86
N PHE A 119 37.26 -2.83 -0.63
CA PHE A 119 37.58 -3.95 0.27
C PHE A 119 36.97 -5.28 -0.20
N LEU A 120 35.90 -5.27 -1.01
CA LEU A 120 35.26 -6.47 -1.54
C LEU A 120 36.10 -7.14 -2.62
N GLU A 121 36.96 -6.41 -3.32
CA GLU A 121 37.83 -6.93 -4.38
C GLU A 121 38.73 -8.07 -3.85
N GLY A 122 39.37 -7.85 -2.69
CA GLY A 122 40.21 -8.86 -2.04
C GLY A 122 39.46 -10.07 -1.46
N TRP A 123 38.14 -9.97 -1.27
CA TRP A 123 37.29 -11.11 -0.90
C TRP A 123 36.74 -11.84 -2.14
N LEU A 124 36.43 -11.11 -3.22
CA LEU A 124 35.97 -11.66 -4.49
C LEU A 124 37.05 -12.52 -5.16
N GLU A 125 38.31 -12.08 -5.12
CA GLU A 125 39.46 -12.85 -5.63
C GLU A 125 39.65 -14.19 -4.90
N LYS A 126 39.33 -14.25 -3.59
CA LYS A 126 39.47 -15.47 -2.79
C LYS A 126 38.28 -16.42 -2.90
N ALA A 127 37.11 -15.92 -3.29
CA ALA A 127 35.86 -16.67 -3.29
C ALA A 127 35.00 -16.26 -4.50
N PRO A 128 35.18 -16.87 -5.68
CA PRO A 128 34.39 -16.54 -6.87
C PRO A 128 32.90 -16.84 -6.70
N TRP A 129 32.53 -17.76 -5.79
CA TRP A 129 31.13 -18.02 -5.43
C TRP A 129 30.45 -16.84 -4.74
N LEU A 130 31.21 -15.95 -4.10
CA LEU A 130 30.69 -14.77 -3.42
C LEU A 130 30.04 -13.79 -4.42
N SER A 131 30.60 -13.67 -5.62
CA SER A 131 30.02 -12.85 -6.70
C SER A 131 28.60 -13.26 -7.08
N ILE A 132 28.31 -14.56 -7.06
CA ILE A 132 26.98 -15.11 -7.38
C ILE A 132 25.99 -14.80 -6.25
N VAL A 133 26.43 -14.88 -4.99
CA VAL A 133 25.60 -14.52 -3.84
C VAL A 133 25.30 -13.03 -3.83
N LEU A 134 26.29 -12.20 -4.16
CA LEU A 134 26.13 -10.75 -4.22
C LEU A 134 25.20 -10.30 -5.35
N SER A 135 25.26 -10.92 -6.52
CA SER A 135 24.33 -10.60 -7.61
C SER A 135 22.89 -10.95 -7.27
N GLN A 136 22.67 -12.03 -6.50
CA GLN A 136 21.34 -12.40 -6.01
C GLN A 136 20.86 -11.56 -4.82
N LEU A 137 21.77 -10.90 -4.10
CA LEU A 137 21.43 -10.06 -2.95
C LEU A 137 20.67 -8.80 -3.36
N SER A 138 20.99 -8.23 -4.52
CA SER A 138 20.30 -7.05 -5.07
C SER A 138 18.79 -7.26 -5.28
N PRO A 139 18.33 -8.27 -6.07
CA PRO A 139 16.90 -8.51 -6.26
C PRO A 139 16.20 -8.88 -4.95
N LEU A 140 16.86 -9.58 -4.03
CA LEU A 140 16.32 -9.83 -2.69
C LEU A 140 16.07 -8.54 -1.91
N MET A 141 17.03 -7.61 -1.90
CA MET A 141 16.87 -6.31 -1.23
C MET A 141 15.76 -5.48 -1.87
N LEU A 142 15.64 -5.52 -3.21
CA LEU A 142 14.56 -4.86 -3.94
C LEU A 142 13.18 -5.38 -3.48
N VAL A 143 13.01 -6.70 -3.45
CA VAL A 143 11.77 -7.37 -2.99
C VAL A 143 11.44 -7.02 -1.54
N LEU A 144 12.43 -7.04 -0.64
CA LEU A 144 12.22 -6.69 0.76
C LEU A 144 11.74 -5.24 0.94
N ILE A 145 12.35 -4.31 0.19
CA ILE A 145 11.96 -2.90 0.24
C ILE A 145 10.58 -2.71 -0.36
N VAL A 146 10.26 -3.35 -1.48
CA VAL A 146 8.90 -3.37 -2.04
C VAL A 146 7.88 -3.91 -1.03
N GLY A 147 8.22 -4.94 -0.26
CA GLY A 147 7.35 -5.48 0.79
C GLY A 147 7.03 -4.50 1.93
N LEU A 148 7.85 -3.46 2.15
CA LEU A 148 7.58 -2.42 3.14
C LEU A 148 6.61 -1.33 2.64
N LEU A 149 6.31 -1.30 1.34
CA LEU A 149 5.51 -0.25 0.72
C LEU A 149 3.99 -0.36 0.97
N PRO A 150 3.34 -1.54 0.83
CA PRO A 150 1.90 -1.69 1.05
C PRO A 150 1.38 -1.10 2.37
N PRO A 151 1.98 -1.36 3.55
CA PRO A 151 1.47 -0.81 4.80
C PRO A 151 1.52 0.73 4.85
N ILE A 152 2.53 1.34 4.21
CA ILE A 152 2.66 2.80 4.13
C ILE A 152 1.54 3.37 3.24
N LEU A 153 1.29 2.76 2.08
CA LEU A 153 0.23 3.21 1.16
C LEU A 153 -1.18 2.97 1.71
N ILE A 154 -1.39 1.91 2.50
CA ILE A 154 -2.63 1.69 3.24
C ILE A 154 -2.84 2.82 4.26
N ALA A 155 -1.79 3.21 4.99
CA ALA A 155 -1.88 4.31 5.94
C ALA A 155 -2.26 5.64 5.26
N PHE A 156 -1.73 5.92 4.06
CA PHE A 156 -2.12 7.09 3.27
C PHE A 156 -3.55 6.99 2.75
N SER A 157 -3.98 5.79 2.32
CA SER A 157 -5.33 5.57 1.79
C SER A 157 -6.41 5.61 2.87
N LYS A 158 -6.08 5.24 4.11
CA LYS A 158 -6.95 5.42 5.29
C LYS A 158 -7.23 6.91 5.56
N ARG A 159 -6.26 7.80 5.32
CA ARG A 159 -6.43 9.25 5.49
C ARG A 159 -7.34 9.91 4.45
N GLU A 160 -7.71 9.22 3.37
CA GLU A 160 -8.66 9.76 2.39
C GLU A 160 -10.10 9.79 2.90
N GLY A 161 -10.43 8.99 3.92
CA GLY A 161 -11.76 8.97 4.52
C GLY A 161 -12.80 8.19 3.70
N HIS A 162 -12.40 7.10 3.04
CA HIS A 162 -13.33 6.19 2.37
C HIS A 162 -14.28 5.52 3.38
N ILE A 163 -15.55 5.37 3.02
CA ILE A 163 -16.57 4.76 3.89
C ILE A 163 -16.46 3.24 3.89
N GLY A 164 -16.22 2.66 2.72
CA GLY A 164 -16.08 1.22 2.53
C GLY A 164 -14.64 0.76 2.38
N GLU A 165 -14.35 -0.42 2.90
CA GLU A 165 -13.07 -1.09 2.69
C GLU A 165 -12.76 -1.34 1.21
N GLY A 166 -13.74 -1.74 0.40
CA GLY A 166 -13.53 -1.95 -1.03
C GLY A 166 -13.01 -0.70 -1.77
N ASN A 167 -13.47 0.50 -1.39
CA ASN A 167 -12.97 1.74 -1.99
C ASN A 167 -11.57 2.10 -1.50
N LEU A 168 -11.26 1.80 -0.24
CA LEU A 168 -9.92 1.93 0.29
C LEU A 168 -8.96 1.01 -0.48
N GLN A 169 -9.32 -0.26 -0.68
CA GLN A 169 -8.53 -1.24 -1.42
C GLN A 169 -8.35 -0.82 -2.89
N ARG A 170 -9.39 -0.27 -3.54
CA ARG A 170 -9.27 0.30 -4.90
C ARG A 170 -8.28 1.47 -4.99
N SER A 171 -8.31 2.39 -4.02
CA SER A 171 -7.37 3.53 -3.97
C SER A 171 -5.94 3.04 -3.72
N MET A 172 -5.78 2.08 -2.81
CA MET A 172 -4.51 1.43 -2.49
C MET A 172 -3.90 0.74 -3.72
N PHE A 173 -4.71 -0.06 -4.43
CA PHE A 173 -4.34 -0.71 -5.70
C PHE A 173 -3.81 0.28 -6.72
N TYR A 174 -4.56 1.37 -7.00
CA TYR A 174 -4.16 2.35 -8.00
C TYR A 174 -2.79 3.00 -7.67
N LYS A 175 -2.61 3.39 -6.40
CA LYS A 175 -1.34 3.98 -5.94
C LYS A 175 -0.20 2.98 -6.01
N LEU A 176 -0.41 1.75 -5.53
CA LEU A 176 0.60 0.71 -5.49
C LEU A 176 1.03 0.33 -6.92
N SER A 177 0.09 0.10 -7.83
CA SER A 177 0.38 -0.23 -9.23
C SER A 177 1.23 0.85 -9.90
N ILE A 178 0.81 2.13 -9.80
CA ILE A 178 1.57 3.22 -10.42
C ILE A 178 2.96 3.35 -9.80
N PHE A 179 3.06 3.21 -8.48
CA PHE A 179 4.33 3.28 -7.77
C PHE A 179 5.27 2.15 -8.20
N LEU A 180 4.80 0.91 -8.25
CA LEU A 180 5.58 -0.24 -8.69
C LEU A 180 6.03 -0.12 -10.15
N ILE A 181 5.14 0.38 -11.03
CA ILE A 181 5.49 0.64 -12.43
C ILE A 181 6.61 1.69 -12.51
N ILE A 182 6.49 2.81 -11.80
CA ILE A 182 7.51 3.86 -11.83
C ILE A 182 8.83 3.35 -11.24
N GLN A 183 8.79 2.69 -10.08
CA GLN A 183 10.02 2.34 -9.35
C GLN A 183 10.70 1.07 -9.84
N ILE A 184 9.93 0.01 -10.09
CA ILE A 184 10.52 -1.27 -10.49
C ILE A 184 10.76 -1.28 -11.98
N PHE A 185 9.86 -0.76 -12.80
CA PHE A 185 10.06 -0.78 -14.25
C PHE A 185 10.88 0.42 -14.73
N PHE A 186 10.38 1.66 -14.57
CA PHE A 186 11.07 2.82 -15.14
C PHE A 186 12.41 3.13 -14.47
N VAL A 187 12.46 3.22 -13.14
CA VAL A 187 13.69 3.57 -12.43
C VAL A 187 14.78 2.51 -12.57
N GLN A 188 14.43 1.22 -12.64
CA GLN A 188 15.41 0.15 -12.87
C GLN A 188 15.99 0.20 -14.28
N MET A 189 15.22 0.62 -15.29
CA MET A 189 15.72 0.79 -16.65
C MET A 189 16.76 1.92 -16.78
N LEU A 190 16.60 2.99 -16.02
CA LEU A 190 17.47 4.17 -16.03
C LEU A 190 18.74 3.96 -15.18
N SER A 191 19.24 2.72 -15.09
CA SER A 191 20.31 2.32 -14.17
C SER A 191 21.59 3.14 -14.40
N GLY A 192 22.02 3.89 -13.39
CA GLY A 192 23.39 4.42 -13.32
C GLY A 192 23.51 5.93 -13.11
N SER A 193 22.57 6.75 -13.57
CA SER A 193 22.46 8.17 -13.17
C SER A 193 21.19 8.81 -13.74
N ILE A 194 20.09 8.69 -12.99
CA ILE A 194 18.83 9.39 -13.30
C ILE A 194 19.06 10.89 -13.46
N LEU A 195 20.00 11.49 -12.71
CA LEU A 195 20.29 12.93 -12.83
C LEU A 195 20.87 13.31 -14.20
N SER A 196 21.78 12.51 -14.77
CA SER A 196 22.33 12.79 -16.10
C SER A 196 21.30 12.54 -17.19
N GLU A 197 20.48 11.51 -17.05
CA GLU A 197 19.42 11.19 -17.99
C GLU A 197 18.28 12.21 -17.93
N LEU A 198 17.94 12.72 -16.75
CA LEU A 198 16.95 13.78 -16.56
C LEU A 198 17.39 15.10 -17.20
N GLN A 199 18.67 15.44 -17.12
CA GLN A 199 19.22 16.58 -17.87
C GLN A 199 19.15 16.34 -19.38
N GLY A 200 19.39 15.11 -19.84
CA GLY A 200 19.17 14.69 -21.23
C GLY A 200 17.71 14.88 -21.66
N PHE A 201 16.75 14.50 -20.83
CA PHE A 201 15.32 14.62 -21.14
C PHE A 201 14.81 16.05 -21.24
N ILE A 202 15.35 16.97 -20.43
CA ILE A 202 15.00 18.39 -20.49
C ILE A 202 15.47 19.00 -21.82
N ASN A 203 16.62 18.54 -22.34
CA ASN A 203 17.22 19.09 -23.54
C ASN A 203 16.70 18.43 -24.83
N ASP A 204 16.42 17.13 -24.80
CA ASP A 204 15.83 16.40 -25.94
C ASP A 204 14.87 15.29 -25.47
N PRO A 205 13.54 15.54 -25.47
CA PRO A 205 12.56 14.55 -25.01
C PRO A 205 12.42 13.33 -25.92
N MET A 206 12.88 13.37 -27.19
CA MET A 206 12.84 12.20 -28.07
C MET A 206 13.91 11.15 -27.71
N SER A 207 14.99 11.57 -27.03
CA SER A 207 16.08 10.68 -26.61
C SER A 207 15.65 9.58 -25.65
N ILE A 208 14.53 9.77 -24.92
CA ILE A 208 14.00 8.78 -23.98
C ILE A 208 13.60 7.47 -24.67
N VAL A 209 13.09 7.55 -25.90
CA VAL A 209 12.64 6.36 -26.64
C VAL A 209 13.83 5.51 -27.05
N SER A 210 14.90 6.13 -27.54
CA SER A 210 16.15 5.43 -27.87
C SER A 210 16.81 4.84 -26.63
N LEU A 211 16.82 5.58 -25.51
CA LEU A 211 17.41 5.11 -24.26
C LEU A 211 16.64 3.91 -23.70
N LEU A 212 15.30 3.97 -23.67
CA LEU A 212 14.47 2.83 -23.27
C LEU A 212 14.67 1.63 -24.19
N ALA A 213 14.75 1.84 -25.50
CA ALA A 213 14.96 0.75 -26.46
C ALA A 213 16.29 0.02 -26.24
N GLU A 214 17.33 0.72 -25.80
CA GLU A 214 18.63 0.12 -25.49
C GLU A 214 18.68 -0.50 -24.08
N ALA A 215 18.05 0.15 -23.09
CA ALA A 215 18.07 -0.28 -21.70
C ALA A 215 17.16 -1.48 -21.42
N LEU A 216 16.01 -1.57 -22.12
CA LEU A 216 15.02 -2.64 -21.94
C LEU A 216 15.66 -4.05 -22.10
N PRO A 217 16.35 -4.39 -23.20
CA PRO A 217 16.98 -5.70 -23.34
C PRO A 217 18.06 -5.97 -22.29
N LYS A 218 18.84 -4.94 -21.90
CA LYS A 218 19.92 -5.08 -20.92
C LYS A 218 19.40 -5.48 -19.53
N GLN A 219 18.22 -4.97 -19.15
CA GLN A 219 17.63 -5.24 -17.83
C GLN A 219 16.74 -6.49 -17.77
N ALA A 220 16.57 -7.23 -18.88
CA ALA A 220 15.72 -8.41 -18.96
C ALA A 220 16.06 -9.45 -17.86
N GLN A 221 17.34 -9.73 -17.66
CA GLN A 221 17.80 -10.69 -16.65
C GLN A 221 17.44 -10.23 -15.22
N SER A 222 17.59 -8.95 -14.92
CA SER A 222 17.27 -8.37 -13.62
C SER A 222 15.77 -8.46 -13.31
N PHE A 223 14.91 -8.21 -14.31
CA PHE A 223 13.46 -8.39 -14.15
C PHE A 223 13.06 -9.84 -13.95
N ALA A 224 13.67 -10.78 -14.69
CA ALA A 224 13.44 -12.20 -14.51
C ALA A 224 13.78 -12.65 -13.08
N GLN A 225 14.94 -12.24 -12.58
CA GLN A 225 15.36 -12.53 -11.21
C GLN A 225 14.41 -11.91 -10.18
N TYR A 226 13.99 -10.66 -10.38
CA TYR A 226 13.02 -10.02 -9.50
C TYR A 226 11.70 -10.80 -9.45
N VAL A 227 11.11 -11.16 -10.59
CA VAL A 227 9.84 -11.90 -10.63
C VAL A 227 9.97 -13.27 -9.96
N ILE A 228 11.06 -14.00 -10.20
CA ILE A 228 11.33 -15.29 -9.56
C ILE A 228 11.43 -15.13 -8.05
N VAL A 229 12.25 -14.18 -7.58
CA VAL A 229 12.48 -13.96 -6.15
C VAL A 229 11.21 -13.50 -5.45
N GLN A 230 10.50 -12.52 -6.04
CA GLN A 230 9.27 -11.98 -5.48
C GLN A 230 8.18 -13.07 -5.40
N THR A 231 8.01 -13.87 -6.46
CA THR A 231 7.01 -14.95 -6.49
C THR A 231 7.37 -16.05 -5.50
N ALA A 232 8.64 -16.49 -5.47
CA ALA A 232 9.09 -17.52 -4.54
C ALA A 232 8.97 -17.09 -3.07
N LEU A 233 9.36 -15.84 -2.76
CA LEU A 233 9.24 -15.29 -1.41
C LEU A 233 7.79 -15.04 -1.00
N ASN A 234 6.97 -14.42 -1.84
CA ASN A 234 5.56 -14.17 -1.50
C ASN A 234 4.80 -15.48 -1.30
N LEU A 235 4.90 -16.41 -2.25
CA LEU A 235 4.22 -17.70 -2.14
C LEU A 235 4.74 -18.50 -0.94
N GLY A 236 6.06 -18.47 -0.71
CA GLY A 236 6.68 -19.13 0.44
C GLY A 236 6.19 -18.56 1.77
N LEU A 237 6.14 -17.24 1.89
CA LEU A 237 5.65 -16.56 3.10
C LEU A 237 4.15 -16.75 3.31
N GLU A 238 3.35 -16.78 2.25
CA GLU A 238 1.90 -17.00 2.32
C GLU A 238 1.58 -18.45 2.72
N LEU A 239 2.23 -19.44 2.09
CA LEU A 239 2.06 -20.86 2.42
C LEU A 239 2.47 -21.19 3.86
N CYS A 240 3.59 -20.64 4.31
CA CYS A 240 4.04 -20.81 5.69
C CYS A 240 3.25 -19.96 6.69
N ARG A 241 2.31 -19.12 6.24
CA ARG A 241 1.64 -18.08 7.04
C ARG A 241 2.66 -17.25 7.83
N GLY A 242 3.81 -16.96 7.23
CA GLY A 242 4.97 -16.36 7.89
C GLY A 242 4.67 -14.98 8.49
N VAL A 243 3.90 -14.16 7.77
CA VAL A 243 3.45 -12.84 8.27
C VAL A 243 2.56 -12.96 9.50
N GLU A 244 1.62 -13.91 9.49
CA GLU A 244 0.68 -14.12 10.60
C GLU A 244 1.37 -14.71 11.82
N ILE A 245 2.30 -15.63 11.62
CA ILE A 245 3.15 -16.15 12.71
C ILE A 245 4.00 -15.02 13.28
N ALA A 246 4.58 -14.16 12.45
CA ALA A 246 5.38 -13.03 12.90
C ALA A 246 4.55 -12.02 13.71
N LYS A 247 3.32 -11.68 13.26
CA LYS A 247 2.39 -10.82 14.00
C LYS A 247 2.00 -11.46 15.34
N ALA A 248 1.68 -12.75 15.36
CA ALA A 248 1.31 -13.47 16.57
C ALA A 248 2.48 -13.60 17.56
N TRP A 249 3.69 -13.82 17.04
CA TRP A 249 4.90 -13.85 17.85
C TRP A 249 5.25 -12.46 18.42
N ALA A 250 5.16 -11.41 17.59
CA ALA A 250 5.33 -10.03 18.06
C ALA A 250 4.28 -9.65 19.11
N ARG A 251 3.04 -10.11 18.95
CA ARG A 251 1.99 -9.98 19.96
C ARG A 251 2.32 -10.73 21.24
N ALA A 252 2.85 -11.95 21.15
CA ALA A 252 3.23 -12.72 22.33
C ALA A 252 4.40 -12.08 23.10
N LEU A 253 5.28 -11.34 22.41
CA LEU A 253 6.44 -10.70 23.02
C LEU A 253 6.16 -9.28 23.55
N LEU A 254 5.35 -8.49 22.84
CA LEU A 254 5.07 -7.08 23.15
C LEU A 254 3.70 -6.87 23.81
N GLY A 255 2.79 -7.83 23.67
CA GLY A 255 1.41 -7.72 24.11
C GLY A 255 1.27 -7.88 25.62
N PRO A 256 0.36 -7.13 26.26
CA PRO A 256 0.03 -7.32 27.67
C PRO A 256 -0.53 -8.74 27.91
N HIS A 257 -0.05 -9.41 28.96
CA HIS A 257 -0.57 -10.71 29.41
C HIS A 257 -2.02 -10.54 29.89
N LEU A 258 -3.00 -10.92 29.07
CA LEU A 258 -4.43 -10.74 29.35
C LEU A 258 -5.20 -12.06 29.20
N THR A 259 -6.40 -12.06 29.81
CA THR A 259 -7.42 -13.12 29.87
C THR A 259 -7.70 -13.75 28.50
N GLU A 260 -8.10 -15.03 28.44
CA GLU A 260 -8.29 -15.79 27.19
C GLU A 260 -9.22 -15.09 26.17
N GLU A 261 -10.22 -14.31 26.60
CA GLU A 261 -11.09 -13.54 25.70
C GLU A 261 -10.43 -12.31 25.06
N GLU A 262 -9.45 -11.70 25.72
CA GLU A 262 -8.69 -10.55 25.19
C GLU A 262 -7.50 -11.02 24.35
N ALA A 263 -7.00 -12.23 24.62
CA ALA A 263 -5.97 -12.88 23.80
C ALA A 263 -6.44 -13.07 22.35
N GLY A 264 -7.74 -13.32 22.14
CA GLY A 264 -8.36 -13.47 20.82
C GLY A 264 -8.63 -12.16 20.05
N LYS A 265 -8.47 -10.98 20.67
CA LYS A 265 -8.79 -9.69 20.02
C LYS A 265 -7.56 -9.03 19.42
N PRO A 266 -7.62 -8.43 18.21
CA PRO A 266 -6.50 -7.71 17.62
C PRO A 266 -6.07 -6.52 18.51
N TRP A 267 -4.76 -6.34 18.70
CA TRP A 267 -4.18 -5.24 19.49
C TRP A 267 -3.23 -4.45 18.61
N PHE A 268 -3.57 -3.20 18.31
CA PHE A 268 -2.73 -2.30 17.48
C PHE A 268 -2.32 -2.91 16.12
N GLY A 269 -3.17 -3.74 15.51
CA GLY A 269 -2.89 -4.46 14.25
C GLY A 269 -2.10 -5.76 14.41
N LEU A 270 -1.76 -6.17 15.64
CA LEU A 270 -1.21 -7.47 15.96
C LEU A 270 -2.34 -8.45 16.27
N GLU A 271 -2.57 -9.36 15.33
CA GLU A 271 -3.66 -10.33 15.38
C GLU A 271 -3.17 -11.67 15.93
N PRO A 272 -3.99 -12.38 16.73
CA PRO A 272 -3.70 -13.75 17.11
C PRO A 272 -3.95 -14.71 15.95
N LEU A 273 -3.27 -15.86 15.95
CA LEU A 273 -3.38 -16.92 14.92
C LEU A 273 -4.81 -17.44 14.68
N THR A 274 -5.72 -17.20 15.62
CA THR A 274 -7.14 -17.58 15.57
C THR A 274 -7.96 -16.74 14.61
N VAL A 275 -7.53 -15.51 14.32
CA VAL A 275 -8.16 -14.66 13.31
C VAL A 275 -7.62 -15.04 11.94
N VAL A 276 -8.53 -15.21 10.98
CA VAL A 276 -8.16 -15.48 9.59
C VAL A 276 -7.77 -14.15 8.97
N ALA A 277 -6.55 -14.06 8.45
CA ALA A 277 -6.11 -12.87 7.72
C ALA A 277 -7.01 -12.67 6.50
N GLU A 278 -7.60 -11.49 6.40
CA GLU A 278 -8.34 -11.10 5.20
C GLU A 278 -7.36 -10.88 4.05
N VAL A 279 -7.74 -11.34 2.86
CA VAL A 279 -6.90 -11.17 1.67
C VAL A 279 -6.96 -9.70 1.26
N GLU A 280 -5.84 -9.00 1.40
CA GLU A 280 -5.71 -7.61 0.94
C GLU A 280 -5.64 -7.58 -0.59
N TYR A 281 -6.81 -7.57 -1.25
CA TYR A 281 -6.91 -7.59 -2.71
C TYR A 281 -6.13 -6.46 -3.39
N GLY A 282 -6.03 -5.29 -2.74
CA GLY A 282 -5.30 -4.15 -3.29
C GLY A 282 -3.81 -4.42 -3.49
N ASP A 283 -3.19 -5.15 -2.56
CA ASP A 283 -1.76 -5.48 -2.62
C ASP A 283 -1.48 -6.50 -3.72
N GLN A 284 -2.18 -7.63 -3.66
CA GLN A 284 -2.00 -8.74 -4.62
C GLN A 284 -2.28 -8.29 -6.06
N MET A 285 -3.36 -7.56 -6.29
CA MET A 285 -3.69 -7.04 -7.63
C MET A 285 -2.69 -5.99 -8.09
N GLY A 286 -2.18 -5.17 -7.17
CA GLY A 286 -1.20 -4.14 -7.49
C GLY A 286 0.11 -4.73 -8.01
N GLN A 287 0.60 -5.79 -7.36
CA GLN A 287 1.79 -6.53 -7.77
C GLN A 287 1.54 -7.31 -9.07
N LEU A 288 0.36 -7.89 -9.24
CA LEU A 288 0.01 -8.64 -10.45
C LEU A 288 0.05 -7.77 -11.71
N ILE A 289 -0.34 -6.50 -11.63
CA ILE A 289 -0.22 -5.55 -12.75
C ILE A 289 1.23 -5.37 -13.19
N LEU A 290 2.16 -5.27 -12.23
CA LEU A 290 3.58 -5.17 -12.55
C LEU A 290 4.06 -6.41 -13.32
N TYR A 291 3.66 -7.61 -12.89
CA TYR A 291 4.02 -8.84 -13.58
C TYR A 291 3.47 -8.90 -15.00
N TYR A 292 2.19 -8.54 -15.19
CA TYR A 292 1.62 -8.48 -16.53
C TYR A 292 2.34 -7.47 -17.41
N MET A 293 2.69 -6.29 -16.89
CA MET A 293 3.42 -5.29 -17.65
C MET A 293 4.81 -5.79 -18.07
N ILE A 294 5.57 -6.40 -17.15
CA ILE A 294 6.89 -6.98 -17.45
C ILE A 294 6.73 -8.08 -18.51
N LEU A 295 5.82 -9.03 -18.29
CA LEU A 295 5.59 -10.16 -19.19
C LEU A 295 5.18 -9.69 -20.60
N PHE A 296 4.22 -8.76 -20.71
CA PHE A 296 3.82 -8.24 -22.02
C PHE A 296 4.95 -7.49 -22.72
N THR A 297 5.74 -6.70 -21.99
CA THR A 297 6.87 -5.95 -22.56
C THR A 297 7.96 -6.90 -23.07
N TYR A 298 8.33 -7.91 -22.27
CA TYR A 298 9.42 -8.82 -22.60
C TYR A 298 9.02 -9.98 -23.50
N SER A 299 7.73 -10.32 -23.61
CA SER A 299 7.25 -11.37 -24.52
C SER A 299 7.70 -11.17 -25.98
N VAL A 300 7.88 -9.92 -26.41
CA VAL A 300 8.33 -9.56 -27.76
C VAL A 300 9.86 -9.49 -27.87
N MET A 301 10.55 -9.08 -26.80
CA MET A 301 12.01 -8.83 -26.82
C MET A 301 12.84 -10.04 -26.40
N SER A 302 12.40 -10.78 -25.39
CA SER A 302 13.09 -11.91 -24.78
C SER A 302 12.06 -12.93 -24.27
N PRO A 303 11.71 -13.96 -25.07
CA PRO A 303 10.64 -14.92 -24.73
C PRO A 303 11.00 -15.90 -23.60
N PHE A 304 12.18 -15.74 -22.98
CA PHE A 304 12.63 -16.57 -21.85
C PHE A 304 12.11 -16.09 -20.48
N ILE A 305 11.44 -14.93 -20.42
CA ILE A 305 10.77 -14.38 -19.22
C ILE A 305 9.31 -14.80 -19.23
#